data_AF-A0A6G3C2C1-F1
#
_entry.id   AF-A0A6G3C2C1-F1
#
_cell.length_a   1.000
_cell.length_b   1.000
_cell.length_c   1.000
_cell.angle_alpha   90.00
_cell.angle_beta   90.00
_cell.angle_gamma   90.00
#
_symmetry.space_group_name_H-M   'P 1'
#
loop_
_entity.id
_entity.type
_entity.pdbx_description
1 polymer ?
#
loop_
_entity_poly.entity_id
_entity_poly.type
_entity_poly.pdbx_seq_one_letter_code
_entity_poly.pdbx_strand_id
1 'polypeptide(L)' 'MTRTSAPVDAPGADAWEGLVTTALLGTDRRTPPGAAPGPDAPLALLDAAAVETVRRRAGLRPARAAERAQAAPEDV' A
#
# COMPACT_ATOMS: atom_id res chain seq x y z
N MET A 1 27.05 -9.54 -4.80
CA MET A 1 25.93 -9.11 -5.67
C MET A 1 24.75 -10.06 -5.44
N THR A 2 23.93 -9.79 -4.43
CA THR A 2 22.72 -10.56 -4.15
C THR A 2 21.56 -9.95 -4.93
N ARG A 3 21.15 -10.62 -6.02
CA ARG A 3 19.92 -10.30 -6.75
C ARG A 3 18.76 -10.92 -5.96
N THR A 4 18.18 -10.16 -5.03
CA THR A 4 16.94 -10.55 -4.37
C THR A 4 15.82 -10.53 -5.39
N SER A 5 15.41 -11.70 -5.85
CA SER A 5 14.16 -11.88 -6.60
C SER A 5 13.01 -11.69 -5.63
N ALA A 6 12.15 -10.70 -5.88
CA ALA A 6 10.93 -10.51 -5.12
C ALA A 6 9.94 -11.65 -5.43
N PRO A 7 9.17 -12.13 -4.43
CA PRO A 7 8.12 -13.09 -4.68
C PRO A 7 7.02 -12.41 -5.49
N VAL A 8 6.76 -12.95 -6.68
CA VAL A 8 5.54 -12.71 -7.43
C VAL A 8 4.51 -13.73 -6.98
N ASP A 9 3.29 -13.25 -6.74
CA ASP A 9 2.06 -13.96 -6.35
C ASP A 9 1.97 -14.54 -4.92
N ALA A 10 1.52 -13.70 -3.98
CA ALA A 10 0.66 -14.15 -2.88
C ALA A 10 -0.57 -13.22 -2.79
N PRO A 11 -1.80 -13.74 -2.95
CA PRO A 11 -2.98 -12.90 -2.99
C PRO A 11 -3.37 -12.44 -1.58
N GLY A 12 -3.30 -11.13 -1.35
CA GLY A 12 -4.09 -10.42 -0.34
C GLY A 12 -3.32 -9.54 0.65
N ALA A 13 -2.05 -9.85 0.97
CA ALA A 13 -1.21 -9.03 1.85
C ALA A 13 -0.03 -8.40 1.08
N ASP A 14 0.69 -9.23 0.32
CA ASP A 14 1.89 -8.82 -0.41
C ASP A 14 1.58 -7.86 -1.57
N ALA A 15 0.38 -7.95 -2.15
CA ALA A 15 -0.06 -7.07 -3.24
C ALA A 15 -0.28 -5.62 -2.79
N TRP A 16 -0.86 -5.39 -1.60
CA TRP A 16 -1.10 -4.03 -1.09
C TRP A 16 0.21 -3.33 -0.73
N GLU A 17 1.10 -4.03 -0.01
CA GLU A 17 2.38 -3.50 0.41
C GLU A 17 3.28 -3.16 -0.80
N GLY A 18 3.21 -3.98 -1.85
CA GLY A 18 3.85 -3.72 -3.14
C GLY A 18 3.36 -2.43 -3.81
N LEU A 19 2.05 -2.17 -3.80
CA LEU A 19 1.45 -0.97 -4.40
C LEU A 19 1.83 0.31 -3.64
N VAL A 20 1.74 0.31 -2.31
CA VAL A 20 2.08 1.46 -1.45
C VAL A 20 3.56 1.80 -1.55
N THR A 21 4.42 0.79 -1.46
CA THR A 21 5.87 0.97 -1.62
C THR A 21 6.19 1.60 -2.98
N THR A 22 5.51 1.15 -4.03
CA THR A 22 5.75 1.65 -5.38
C THR A 22 5.27 3.09 -5.56
N ALA A 23 4.11 3.44 -5.00
CA ALA A 23 3.61 4.82 -5.00
C ALA A 23 4.54 5.77 -4.24
N LEU A 24 5.09 5.34 -3.09
CA LEU A 24 5.97 6.17 -2.24
C LEU A 24 7.40 6.30 -2.78
N LEU A 25 7.95 5.26 -3.42
CA LEU A 25 9.30 5.31 -4.03
C LEU A 25 9.33 5.98 -5.42
N GLY A 26 8.16 6.15 -6.04
CA GLY A 26 8.00 6.73 -7.36
C GLY A 26 7.89 5.67 -8.46
N THR A 27 6.86 5.84 -9.29
CA THR A 27 6.52 4.95 -10.41
C THR A 27 7.61 4.90 -11.48
N ASP A 28 8.44 5.94 -11.59
CA ASP A 28 9.58 5.99 -12.50
C ASP A 28 10.76 5.12 -12.02
N ARG A 29 10.90 4.92 -10.69
CA ARG A 29 11.96 4.07 -10.11
C ARG A 29 11.52 2.61 -10.01
N ARG A 30 10.23 2.36 -9.78
CA ARG A 30 9.59 1.04 -9.91
C ARG A 30 8.26 1.21 -10.61
N THR A 31 8.16 0.81 -11.86
CA THR A 31 6.86 0.73 -12.52
C THR A 31 6.24 -0.64 -12.19
N PRO A 32 5.10 -0.69 -11.48
CA PRO A 32 4.44 -1.95 -11.22
C PRO A 32 3.78 -2.46 -12.51
N PRO A 33 3.75 -3.78 -12.75
CA PRO A 33 3.15 -4.35 -13.96
C PRO A 33 1.66 -3.94 -14.05
N GLY A 34 1.29 -3.33 -15.17
CA GLY A 34 -0.08 -2.85 -15.43
C GLY A 34 -0.34 -1.39 -15.04
N ALA A 35 0.62 -0.66 -14.46
CA ALA A 35 0.46 0.79 -14.26
C ALA A 35 0.62 1.56 -15.57
N ALA A 36 -0.34 2.44 -15.86
CA ALA A 36 -0.23 3.37 -16.97
C ALA A 36 0.94 4.35 -16.72
N PRO A 37 1.82 4.59 -17.70
CA PRO A 37 2.90 5.56 -17.56
C PRO A 37 2.35 6.99 -17.59
N GLY A 38 3.02 7.92 -16.90
CA GLY A 38 2.69 9.34 -16.92
C GLY A 38 2.59 9.97 -15.51
N PRO A 39 2.37 11.30 -15.44
CA PRO A 39 2.32 12.03 -14.18
C PRO A 39 1.21 11.55 -13.23
N ASP A 40 0.16 10.94 -13.77
CA ASP A 40 -0.98 10.43 -13.01
C ASP A 40 -0.79 9.00 -12.49
N ALA A 41 0.30 8.32 -12.87
CA ALA A 41 0.58 6.94 -12.48
C ALA A 41 0.58 6.73 -10.95
N PRO A 42 1.16 7.61 -10.11
CA PRO A 42 1.10 7.46 -8.66
C PRO A 42 -0.32 7.55 -8.11
N LEU A 43 -1.16 8.45 -8.65
CA LEU A 43 -2.54 8.63 -8.20
C LEU A 43 -3.39 7.40 -8.55
N ALA A 44 -3.23 6.87 -9.77
CA ALA A 44 -3.91 5.65 -10.19
C ALA A 44 -3.56 4.44 -9.30
N LEU A 45 -2.33 4.36 -8.78
CA LEU A 45 -1.94 3.32 -7.83
C LEU A 45 -2.58 3.51 -6.45
N LEU A 46 -2.70 4.75 -5.98
CA LEU A 46 -3.40 5.04 -4.73
C LEU A 46 -4.89 4.67 -4.82
N ASP A 47 -5.54 4.97 -5.95
CA ASP A 47 -6.93 4.60 -6.20
C ASP A 47 -7.10 3.07 -6.23
N ALA A 48 -6.20 2.35 -6.91
CA ALA A 48 -6.21 0.89 -6.93
C ALA A 48 -6.02 0.28 -5.53
N ALA A 49 -5.09 0.83 -4.72
CA ALA A 49 -4.87 0.41 -3.34
C ALA A 49 -6.09 0.69 -2.44
N ALA A 50 -6.80 1.80 -2.67
CA ALA A 50 -8.03 2.12 -1.95
C ALA A 50 -9.14 1.10 -2.25
N VAL A 51 -9.35 0.76 -3.53
CA VAL A 51 -10.32 -0.28 -3.94
C VAL A 51 -9.99 -1.63 -3.32
N GLU A 52 -8.73 -2.05 -3.35
CA GLU A 52 -8.31 -3.33 -2.77
C GLU A 52 -8.50 -3.36 -1.25
N THR A 53 -8.25 -2.24 -0.58
CA THR A 53 -8.53 -2.10 0.86
C THR A 53 -10.01 -2.29 1.16
N VAL A 54 -10.90 -1.69 0.35
CA VAL A 54 -12.36 -1.86 0.49
C VAL A 54 -12.76 -3.30 0.24
N ARG A 55 -12.27 -3.94 -0.82
CA ARG A 55 -12.57 -5.35 -1.12
C ARG A 55 -12.16 -6.27 0.03
N ARG A 56 -10.95 -6.09 0.56
CA ARG A 56 -10.45 -6.86 1.71
C ARG A 56 -11.28 -6.64 2.97
N ARG A 57 -11.84 -5.43 3.17
CA ARG A 57 -12.66 -5.08 4.33
C ARG A 57 -14.14 -5.39 4.16
N ALA A 58 -14.62 -5.51 2.93
CA ALA A 58 -16.02 -5.77 2.64
C ALA A 58 -16.42 -7.11 3.27
N GLY A 59 -17.44 -7.09 4.14
CA GLY A 59 -17.92 -8.26 4.87
C GLY A 59 -17.15 -8.61 6.15
N LEU A 60 -16.05 -7.90 6.47
CA LEU A 60 -15.39 -8.08 7.76
C LEU A 60 -16.18 -7.38 8.87
N ARG A 61 -16.38 -8.08 9.99
CA ARG A 61 -16.92 -7.47 11.21
C ARG A 61 -15.86 -6.55 11.83
N PRO A 62 -16.18 -5.28 12.14
CA PRO A 62 -15.24 -4.38 12.81
C PRO A 62 -14.68 -5.00 14.09
N ALA A 63 -13.36 -4.95 14.24
CA ALA A 63 -12.70 -5.38 15.48
C ALA A 63 -13.04 -4.41 16.62
N ARG A 64 -12.88 -4.87 17.87
CA ARG A 64 -12.97 -3.99 19.04
C ARG A 64 -11.92 -2.88 18.90
N ALA A 65 -12.30 -1.65 19.23
CA ALA A 65 -11.39 -0.52 19.23
C ALA A 65 -10.19 -0.79 20.16
N ALA A 66 -9.00 -0.45 19.68
CA ALA A 66 -7.78 -0.45 20.49
C ALA A 66 -7.83 0.68 21.54
N GLU A 67 -6.96 0.57 22.55
CA GLU A 67 -6.76 1.65 23.51
C GLU A 67 -6.27 2.92 22.81
N ARG A 68 -6.68 4.07 23.35
CA ARG A 68 -6.26 5.37 22.80
C ARG A 68 -4.76 5.52 22.97
N ALA A 69 -4.08 5.98 21.91
CA ALA A 69 -2.66 6.34 22.00
C ALA A 69 -2.44 7.41 23.09
N GLN A 70 -1.33 7.32 23.82
CA GLN A 70 -0.94 8.32 24.80
C GLN A 70 -0.78 9.68 24.13
N ALA A 71 -1.15 10.76 24.83
CA ALA A 71 -0.89 12.12 24.36
C ALA A 71 0.61 12.33 24.10
N ALA A 72 0.94 13.11 23.07
CA ALA A 72 2.30 13.52 22.82
C ALA A 72 2.84 14.35 24.01
N PRO A 73 4.16 14.33 24.27
CA PRO A 73 4.78 15.20 25.26
C PRO A 73 4.51 16.68 24.96
N GLU A 74 4.52 17.51 25.99
CA GLU A 74 4.54 18.97 25.80
C GLU A 74 5.88 19.42 25.16
N ASP A 75 5.79 20.36 24.20
CA ASP A 75 6.96 21.02 23.63
C ASP A 75 7.61 21.92 24.70
N VAL A 76 8.93 21.83 24.87
CA VAL A 76 9.75 22.62 25.81
C VAL A 76 10.54 23.73 25.15
#